data_AF-A0A0T5ZSB1-F1
#
_entry.id   AF-A0A0T5ZSB1-F1
#
_cell.length_a   1.000
_cell.length_b   1.000
_cell.length_c   1.000
_cell.angle_alpha   90.00
_cell.angle_beta   90.00
_cell.angle_gamma   90.00
#
_symmetry.space_group_name_H-M   'P 1'
#
loop_
_entity.id
_entity.type
_entity.pdbx_description
1 polymer ?
#
loop_
_entity_poly.entity_id
_entity_poly.type
_entity_poly.pdbx_seq_one_letter_code
_entity_poly.pdbx_strand_id
1 'polypeptide(L)'
;MRFFISVIFFAILIFGFSRYAILEEYDLTASQKHFTAIVRGLPGITSAQWKTPISLWAQVSSKAVGSPPNIAKAQQLSDILAERGRTALRQPFCIHIYQGSTNELARSCVY
;
A
#
# COMPACT_ATOMS: atom_id res chain seq x y z
N MET A 1 -37.84 -33.88 -14.88
CA MET A 1 -36.91 -33.85 -13.73
C MET A 1 -35.42 -33.74 -14.08
N ARG A 2 -35.00 -33.90 -15.35
CA ARG A 2 -33.56 -33.77 -15.74
C ARG A 2 -33.07 -32.32 -15.95
N PHE A 3 -33.95 -31.39 -16.31
CA PHE A 3 -33.58 -29.98 -16.56
C PHE A 3 -33.34 -29.16 -15.29
N PHE A 4 -33.99 -29.50 -14.17
CA PHE A 4 -33.82 -28.77 -12.90
C PHE A 4 -32.45 -29.00 -12.24
N ILE A 5 -31.85 -30.17 -12.46
CA ILE A 5 -30.54 -30.52 -11.88
C ILE A 5 -29.41 -29.71 -12.52
N SER A 6 -29.48 -29.45 -13.83
CA SER A 6 -28.47 -28.67 -14.55
C SER A 6 -28.45 -27.19 -14.17
N VAL A 7 -29.60 -26.62 -13.80
CA VAL A 7 -29.71 -25.20 -13.39
C VAL A 7 -29.09 -24.99 -12.00
N ILE A 8 -29.28 -25.94 -11.07
CA ILE A 8 -28.69 -25.89 -9.73
C ILE A 8 -27.16 -25.99 -9.81
N PHE A 9 -26.63 -26.85 -10.70
CA PHE A 9 -25.18 -27.01 -10.87
C PHE A 9 -24.51 -25.75 -11.43
N PHE A 10 -25.18 -25.01 -12.32
CA PHE A 10 -24.67 -23.76 -12.88
C PHE A 10 -24.69 -22.61 -11.86
N ALA A 11 -25.70 -22.58 -10.97
CA ALA A 11 -25.80 -21.56 -9.93
C ALA A 11 -24.70 -21.67 -8.86
N ILE A 12 -24.24 -22.89 -8.54
CA ILE A 12 -23.17 -23.13 -7.56
C ILE A 12 -21.79 -22.71 -8.11
N LEU A 13 -21.57 -22.82 -9.42
CA LEU A 13 -20.31 -22.42 -10.06
C LEU A 13 -20.10 -20.89 -10.11
N ILE A 14 -21.19 -20.11 -10.15
CA ILE A 14 -21.10 -18.63 -10.18
C ILE A 14 -20.87 -18.06 -8.77
N PHE A 15 -21.31 -18.76 -7.72
CA PHE A 15 -21.16 -18.31 -6.33
C PHE A 15 -19.79 -18.64 -5.69
N GLY A 16 -18.95 -19.44 -6.34
CA GLY A 16 -17.73 -20.01 -5.74
C GLY A 16 -16.48 -19.11 -5.71
N PHE A 17 -16.51 -17.89 -6.25
CA PHE A 17 -15.29 -17.07 -6.42
C PHE A 17 -15.36 -15.63 -5.88
N SER A 18 -16.20 -15.36 -4.88
CA SER A 18 -15.95 -14.18 -4.05
C SER A 18 -14.91 -14.53 -2.98
N ARG A 19 -13.63 -14.62 -3.40
CA ARG A 19 -12.52 -14.46 -2.46
C ARG A 19 -12.55 -13.01 -2.01
N TYR A 20 -13.37 -12.73 -1.00
CA TYR A 20 -13.15 -11.56 -0.16
C TYR A 20 -11.75 -11.74 0.40
N ALA A 21 -10.78 -11.00 -0.15
CA ALA A 21 -9.57 -10.73 0.58
C ALA A 21 -10.05 -10.02 1.84
N ILE A 22 -10.18 -10.78 2.93
CA ILE A 22 -10.35 -10.24 4.26
C ILE A 22 -9.05 -9.45 4.47
N LEU A 23 -9.09 -8.15 4.16
CA LEU A 23 -8.14 -7.19 4.67
C LEU A 23 -8.35 -7.26 6.17
N GLU A 24 -7.58 -8.13 6.83
CA GLU A 24 -7.47 -8.18 8.26
C GLU A 24 -7.22 -6.73 8.70
N GLU A 25 -8.18 -6.16 9.43
CA GLU A 25 -8.17 -4.74 9.78
C GLU A 25 -7.00 -4.53 10.74
N TYR A 26 -5.86 -4.13 10.16
CA TYR A 26 -4.62 -3.97 10.89
C TYR A 26 -4.69 -2.71 11.74
N ASP A 27 -4.83 -2.90 13.05
CA ASP A 27 -4.82 -1.80 14.00
C ASP A 27 -3.42 -1.19 14.12
N LEU A 28 -3.31 0.05 13.66
CA LEU A 28 -2.06 0.80 13.75
C LEU A 28 -1.74 1.15 15.20
N THR A 29 -0.48 0.95 15.58
CA THR A 29 0.06 1.43 16.85
C THR A 29 0.05 2.97 16.91
N ALA A 30 0.17 3.54 18.10
CA ALA A 30 0.26 4.99 18.25
C ALA A 30 1.44 5.60 17.47
N SER A 31 2.60 4.91 17.44
CA SER A 31 3.77 5.36 16.68
C SER A 31 3.54 5.29 15.18
N GLN A 32 2.88 4.24 14.67
CA GLN A 32 2.51 4.15 13.27
C GLN A 32 1.48 5.20 12.87
N LYS A 33 0.46 5.46 13.69
CA LYS A 33 -0.52 6.54 13.47
C LYS A 33 0.18 7.90 13.36
N HIS A 34 1.07 8.19 14.31
CA HIS A 34 1.85 9.42 14.32
C HIS A 34 2.77 9.54 13.10
N PHE A 35 3.53 8.49 12.78
CA PHE A 35 4.40 8.48 11.61
C PHE A 35 3.62 8.63 10.30
N THR A 36 2.45 7.99 10.18
CA THR A 36 1.57 8.14 9.01
C THR A 36 1.10 9.57 8.85
N ALA A 37 0.75 10.26 9.95
CA ALA A 37 0.37 11.67 9.91
C ALA A 37 1.53 12.55 9.42
N ILE A 38 2.76 12.28 9.86
CA ILE A 38 3.97 12.95 9.36
C ILE A 38 4.12 12.74 7.85
N VAL A 39 4.06 11.48 7.39
CA VAL A 39 4.21 11.15 5.97
C VAL A 39 3.13 11.83 5.12
N ARG A 40 1.87 11.82 5.55
CA ARG A 40 0.77 12.51 4.85
C ARG A 40 0.93 14.03 4.82
N GLY A 41 1.63 14.61 5.79
CA GLY A 41 1.95 16.04 5.83
C GLY A 41 3.09 16.45 4.90
N LEU A 42 3.82 15.50 4.31
CA LEU A 42 4.92 15.81 3.40
C LEU A 42 4.40 16.35 2.06
N PRO A 43 5.08 17.36 1.49
CA PRO A 43 4.64 17.98 0.25
C PRO A 43 4.61 16.95 -0.89
N GLY A 44 3.44 16.83 -1.50
CA GLY A 44 3.24 15.98 -2.66
C GLY A 44 2.97 14.50 -2.37
N ILE A 45 2.85 14.09 -1.09
CA ILE A 45 2.19 12.84 -0.71
C ILE A 45 0.67 13.06 -0.77
N THR A 46 -0.06 12.22 -1.50
CA THR A 46 -1.53 12.31 -1.61
C THR A 46 -2.25 11.29 -0.74
N SER A 47 -1.62 10.16 -0.45
CA SER A 47 -2.13 9.18 0.51
C SER A 47 -1.00 8.36 1.11
N ALA A 48 -1.23 7.81 2.31
CA ALA A 48 -0.32 6.86 2.94
C ALA A 48 -1.14 5.80 3.67
N GLN A 49 -0.91 4.53 3.35
CA GLN A 49 -1.68 3.40 3.85
C GLN A 49 -0.77 2.22 4.21
N TRP A 50 -0.95 1.66 5.39
CA TRP A 50 -0.27 0.43 5.76
C TRP A 50 -0.89 -0.76 5.05
N LYS A 51 -0.05 -1.63 4.49
CA LYS A 51 -0.47 -2.92 3.93
C LYS A 51 -0.09 -4.09 4.83
N THR A 52 0.95 -3.92 5.64
CA THR A 52 1.38 -4.87 6.68
C THR A 52 1.92 -4.08 7.88
N PRO A 53 2.21 -4.72 9.03
CA PRO A 53 2.79 -4.04 10.19
C PRO A 53 4.11 -3.31 9.96
N ILE A 54 4.82 -3.66 8.88
CA ILE A 54 6.13 -3.10 8.55
C ILE A 54 6.16 -2.44 7.16
N SER A 55 5.04 -2.41 6.43
CA SER A 55 4.99 -1.88 5.05
C SER A 55 3.98 -0.75 4.93
N LEU A 56 4.49 0.46 4.65
CA LEU A 56 3.70 1.65 4.36
C LEU A 56 3.76 1.97 2.87
N TRP A 57 2.60 2.19 2.27
CA TRP A 57 2.45 2.56 0.87
C TRP A 57 2.08 4.03 0.80
N ALA A 58 2.92 4.84 0.15
CA ALA A 58 2.71 6.27 -0.01
C ALA A 58 2.51 6.65 -1.48
N GLN A 59 1.35 7.22 -1.78
CA GLN A 59 1.04 7.77 -3.09
C GLN A 59 1.64 9.16 -3.23
N VAL A 60 2.27 9.42 -4.36
CA VAL A 60 2.88 10.70 -4.68
C VAL A 60 2.23 11.34 -5.89
N SER A 61 2.10 12.66 -5.82
CA SER A 61 1.67 13.51 -6.93
C SER A 61 2.77 13.63 -7.99
N SER A 62 2.37 14.01 -9.20
CA SER A 62 3.29 14.44 -10.27
C SER A 62 4.19 15.60 -9.89
N LYS A 63 3.80 16.44 -8.93
CA LYS A 63 4.64 17.53 -8.43
C LYS A 63 5.85 17.03 -7.63
N ALA A 64 5.72 15.90 -6.93
CA ALA A 64 6.80 15.35 -6.10
C ALA A 64 7.85 14.61 -6.93
N VAL A 65 7.42 13.77 -7.86
CA VAL A 65 8.31 12.89 -8.63
C VAL A 65 8.38 13.21 -10.12
N GLY A 66 7.60 14.17 -10.62
CA GLY A 66 7.57 14.58 -12.03
C GLY A 66 6.50 13.87 -12.87
N SER A 67 6.34 14.36 -14.10
CA SER A 67 5.58 13.74 -15.19
C SER A 67 6.39 13.88 -16.50
N PRO A 68 7.03 12.80 -17.00
CA PRO A 68 6.99 11.43 -16.48
C PRO A 68 7.68 11.28 -15.10
N PRO A 69 7.31 10.28 -14.29
CA PRO A 69 7.91 10.07 -12.98
C PRO A 69 9.41 9.80 -13.06
N ASN A 70 10.17 10.52 -12.25
CA ASN A 70 11.60 10.36 -12.07
C ASN A 70 11.87 9.33 -10.98
N ILE A 71 12.34 8.15 -11.39
CA ILE A 71 12.61 7.01 -10.51
C ILE A 71 13.69 7.33 -9.47
N ALA A 72 14.73 8.11 -9.82
CA ALA A 72 15.78 8.47 -8.87
C ALA A 72 15.24 9.35 -7.72
N LYS A 73 14.33 10.28 -8.03
CA LYS A 73 13.64 11.09 -6.99
C LYS A 73 12.74 10.22 -6.11
N ALA A 74 12.00 9.29 -6.69
CA ALA A 74 11.17 8.35 -5.95
C ALA A 74 12.02 7.46 -5.03
N GLN A 75 13.17 6.98 -5.51
CA GLN A 75 14.11 6.16 -4.74
C GLN A 75 14.67 6.96 -3.56
N GLN A 76 15.18 8.16 -3.81
CA GLN A 76 15.70 9.04 -2.75
C GLN A 76 14.64 9.31 -1.68
N LEU A 77 13.39 9.57 -2.08
CA LEU A 77 12.28 9.73 -1.15
C LEU A 77 12.04 8.46 -0.33
N SER A 78 12.01 7.29 -0.97
CA SER A 78 11.83 6.02 -0.27
C SER A 78 12.95 5.74 0.73
N ASP A 79 14.22 6.00 0.40
CA ASP A 79 15.36 5.76 1.27
C ASP A 79 15.33 6.67 2.51
N ILE A 80 15.05 7.96 2.31
CA ILE A 80 14.92 8.92 3.41
C ILE A 80 13.78 8.51 4.36
N LEU A 81 12.64 8.12 3.81
CA LEU A 81 11.49 7.73 4.63
C LEU A 81 11.69 6.38 5.29
N ALA A 82 12.42 5.45 4.67
CA ALA A 82 12.72 4.16 5.25
C ALA A 82 13.61 4.33 6.50
N GLU A 83 14.69 5.12 6.41
CA GLU A 83 15.58 5.36 7.56
C GLU A 83 14.89 6.15 8.68
N ARG A 84 14.11 7.18 8.32
CA ARG A 84 13.30 7.94 9.30
C ARG A 84 12.25 7.07 9.96
N GLY A 85 11.58 6.21 9.18
CA GLY A 85 10.57 5.29 9.67
C GLY A 85 11.15 4.26 10.63
N ARG A 86 12.28 3.63 10.27
CA ARG A 86 13.00 2.71 11.16
C ARG A 86 13.36 3.39 12.49
N THR A 87 13.89 4.61 12.43
CA THR A 87 14.28 5.37 13.63
C THR A 87 13.07 5.74 14.49
N ALA A 88 11.99 6.23 13.88
CA ALA A 88 10.80 6.69 14.59
C ALA A 88 9.97 5.52 15.17
N LEU A 89 9.91 4.40 14.46
CA LEU A 89 9.09 3.25 14.84
C LEU A 89 9.87 2.21 15.65
N ARG A 90 11.22 2.25 15.61
CA ARG A 90 12.13 1.30 16.26
C ARG A 90 11.87 -0.16 15.88
N GLN A 91 11.57 -0.38 14.60
CA GLN A 91 11.30 -1.70 14.02
C GLN A 91 11.76 -1.75 12.57
N PRO A 92 11.89 -2.95 11.98
CA PRO A 92 12.02 -3.09 10.54
C PRO A 92 10.88 -2.36 9.81
N PHE A 93 11.23 -1.67 8.73
CA PHE A 93 10.29 -0.82 8.02
C PHE A 93 10.59 -0.75 6.53
N CYS A 94 9.54 -0.92 5.72
CA CYS A 94 9.54 -0.79 4.27
C CYS A 94 8.57 0.32 3.88
N ILE A 95 8.99 1.16 2.94
CA ILE A 95 8.12 2.13 2.28
C ILE A 95 8.10 1.94 0.78
N HIS A 96 6.90 2.01 0.22
CA HIS A 96 6.61 1.86 -1.20
C HIS A 96 6.09 3.20 -1.72
N ILE A 97 6.71 3.74 -2.77
CA ILE A 97 6.33 4.99 -3.41
C ILE A 97 5.65 4.68 -4.73
N TYR A 98 4.42 5.16 -4.93
CA TYR A 98 3.67 4.94 -6.16
C TYR A 98 3.04 6.22 -6.70
N GLN A 99 2.89 6.31 -8.02
CA GLN A 99 2.16 7.39 -8.69
C GLN A 99 1.00 6.79 -9.49
N GLY A 100 -0.21 7.34 -9.33
CA GLY A 100 -1.42 6.80 -9.95
C GLY A 100 -1.95 5.56 -9.22
N SER A 101 -2.63 4.67 -9.95
CA SER A 101 -3.39 3.56 -9.36
C SER A 101 -2.59 2.28 -9.08
N THR A 102 -1.46 2.03 -9.76
CA THR A 102 -0.79 0.71 -9.65
C THR A 102 0.73 0.67 -9.87
N ASN A 103 1.39 1.76 -10.26
CA ASN A 103 2.83 1.72 -10.56
C ASN A 103 3.66 2.09 -9.33
N GLU A 104 4.20 1.08 -8.64
CA GLU A 104 5.30 1.25 -7.70
C GLU A 104 6.51 1.80 -8.46
N LEU A 105 6.96 2.99 -8.05
CA LEU A 105 8.10 3.68 -8.65
C LEU A 105 9.40 3.32 -7.93
N ALA A 106 9.32 3.15 -6.61
CA ALA A 106 10.46 2.86 -5.77
C ALA A 106 10.03 2.19 -4.47
N ARG A 107 10.95 1.43 -3.89
CA ARG A 107 10.78 0.77 -2.61
C ARG A 107 12.10 0.78 -1.86
N SER A 108 12.04 1.01 -0.56
CA SER A 108 13.19 0.90 0.33
C SER A 108 12.77 0.22 1.63
N CYS A 109 13.64 -0.66 2.14
CA CYS A 109 13.42 -1.43 3.36
C CYS A 109 14.67 -1.35 4.22
N VAL A 110 14.51 -1.05 5.50
CA VAL A 110 15.59 -1.06 6.49
C VAL A 110 15.19 -1.94 7.66
N TYR A 111 16.13 -2.77 8.11
CA TYR A 111 15.92 -3.84 9.10
C TYR A 111 16.56 -3.47 10.45
#